data_AF-A0A0F7S4T4-F1
#
_entry.id   AF-A0A0F7S4T4-F1
#
_cell.length_a   1.000
_cell.length_b   1.000
_cell.length_c   1.000
_cell.angle_alpha   90.00
_cell.angle_beta   90.00
_cell.angle_gamma   90.00
#
_symmetry.space_group_name_H-M   'P 1'
#
loop_
_entity.id
_entity.type
_entity.pdbx_description
1 polymer ?
#
loop_
_entity_poly.entity_id
_entity_poly.type
_entity_poly.pdbx_seq_one_letter_code
_entity_poly.pdbx_strand_id
1 'polypeptide(L)'
;MPTAAREEAEVQDTNFTLPPTATTPRTSNYGSTQASGALSAPKPTTTSSRAVAPDLLRGLILPLMSLDHAALFMGAWLHGTPKQSESAGTVFTQWNFNAAYISRTLTHLCAPGFFFLMGMGCVYFHRCRARIGWSSKRMAGHFAVRALALTVVSEMMGESLMWARKILIINIVLIGLAVDYLLTSLLCLVVDQTERVVARRLDGWMGEVKKQGGDGETRPLLSDELEEQRSSAATTPSVRSQTLSFWLHNAVLALLTYITIFWNVWLSPTGGHCSPTSLTPSSAPTELLALTTTSAAQPSPAGSRLGPWFDFWFYPVQNRWVVSGFPPLGWISFCLMGMLYARTMLHKRWTAKAVVARNYPPSPSFMFFTMAVNFALLAVFSAIPPALATSIPRLMNYGGSALFFYV
;
A
#
# COMPACT_ATOMS: atom_id res chain seq x y z
N MET A 1 26.51 2.21 44.95
CA MET A 1 26.93 1.42 43.77
C MET A 1 25.81 1.49 42.75
N PRO A 2 26.04 2.00 41.53
CA PRO A 2 24.97 2.29 40.60
C PRO A 2 24.50 1.02 39.88
N THR A 3 23.18 0.85 39.84
CA THR A 3 22.42 -0.20 39.16
C THR A 3 22.50 0.00 37.65
N ALA A 4 23.04 -1.00 36.93
CA ALA A 4 23.13 -1.01 35.48
C ALA A 4 21.73 -1.03 34.84
N ALA A 5 21.48 -0.03 33.99
CA ALA A 5 20.26 0.11 33.22
C ALA A 5 20.21 -0.94 32.10
N ARG A 6 19.00 -1.47 31.90
CA ARG A 6 18.59 -2.48 30.92
C ARG A 6 18.67 -1.90 29.50
N GLU A 7 19.54 -2.46 28.66
CA GLU A 7 19.70 -2.07 27.25
C GLU A 7 18.62 -2.78 26.41
N GLU A 8 17.43 -2.18 26.33
CA GLU A 8 16.42 -2.55 25.33
C GLU A 8 16.84 -2.01 23.95
N ALA A 9 16.77 -2.86 22.92
CA ALA A 9 17.12 -2.50 21.55
C ALA A 9 16.35 -1.23 21.09
N GLU A 10 17.09 -0.14 20.92
CA GLU A 10 16.58 1.18 20.56
C GLU A 10 15.91 1.16 19.18
N VAL A 11 14.57 1.23 19.19
CA VAL A 11 13.69 1.30 18.03
C VAL A 11 13.76 2.70 17.42
N GLN A 12 14.18 2.82 16.17
CA GLN A 12 14.34 4.12 15.54
C GLN A 12 13.00 4.77 15.15
N ASP A 13 12.84 6.03 15.55
CA ASP A 13 11.90 6.98 14.97
C ASP A 13 12.32 7.31 13.54
N THR A 14 11.36 7.28 12.63
CA THR A 14 11.57 7.45 11.20
C THR A 14 12.12 8.85 10.91
N ASN A 15 13.20 8.96 10.11
CA ASN A 15 13.71 10.15 9.41
C ASN A 15 14.64 11.15 10.14
N PHE A 16 15.89 11.19 9.63
CA PHE A 16 16.83 12.33 9.58
C PHE A 16 17.33 12.94 10.92
N THR A 17 18.31 12.30 11.55
CA THR A 17 19.18 12.98 12.53
C THR A 17 20.29 13.75 11.80
N LEU A 18 20.26 15.08 11.90
CA LEU A 18 21.44 15.95 11.74
C LEU A 18 22.46 15.66 12.87
N PRO A 19 23.77 15.91 12.65
CA PRO A 19 24.75 15.85 13.73
C PRO A 19 24.49 16.96 14.77
N PRO A 20 24.85 16.75 16.05
CA PRO A 20 24.59 17.71 17.12
C PRO A 20 25.51 18.92 16.97
N THR A 21 24.96 20.08 16.60
CA THR A 21 25.68 21.36 16.69
C THR A 21 25.38 22.00 18.04
N ALA A 22 26.45 22.44 18.68
CA ALA A 22 26.54 22.92 20.05
C ALA A 22 25.59 24.07 20.42
N THR A 23 25.25 24.07 21.71
CA THR A 23 24.67 25.13 22.53
C THR A 23 25.11 26.56 22.19
N THR A 24 24.12 27.45 22.02
CA THR A 24 24.19 28.84 22.52
C THR A 24 22.78 29.38 22.85
N PRO A 25 22.55 30.01 24.01
CA PRO A 25 21.25 30.56 24.39
C PRO A 25 21.13 32.03 23.95
N ARG A 26 19.92 32.47 23.52
CA ARG A 26 19.56 33.90 23.47
C ARG A 26 18.05 34.14 23.48
N THR A 27 17.55 34.37 24.70
CA THR A 27 16.66 35.46 25.18
C THR A 27 15.53 36.05 24.30
N SER A 28 14.31 36.03 24.90
CA SER A 28 13.31 37.12 25.03
C SER A 28 12.51 37.54 23.78
N ASN A 29 11.22 37.88 23.78
CA ASN A 29 10.02 37.77 24.64
C ASN A 29 8.87 38.34 23.77
N TYR A 30 7.63 37.85 23.88
CA TYR A 30 6.41 38.68 24.12
C TYR A 30 5.11 37.84 24.08
N GLY A 31 4.28 37.95 25.13
CA GLY A 31 2.84 37.62 25.09
C GLY A 31 2.30 36.54 26.05
N SER A 32 2.27 36.83 27.37
CA SER A 32 1.28 36.47 28.44
C SER A 32 0.37 35.22 28.28
N THR A 33 0.11 34.34 29.27
CA THR A 33 0.06 34.43 30.75
C THR A 33 0.34 33.05 31.39
N GLN A 34 1.02 33.04 32.54
CA GLN A 34 1.16 31.86 33.41
C GLN A 34 -0.15 31.53 34.14
N ALA A 35 -0.53 30.25 34.14
CA ALA A 35 -1.42 29.66 35.15
C ALA A 35 -0.69 28.48 35.80
N SER A 36 -0.50 28.58 37.12
CA SER A 36 0.20 27.63 37.97
C SER A 36 -0.50 26.27 38.07
N GLY A 37 0.32 25.22 38.11
CA GLY A 37 0.10 24.08 39.02
C GLY A 37 -0.86 22.98 38.57
N ALA A 38 -0.40 22.09 37.70
CA ALA A 38 -0.81 20.69 37.73
C ALA A 38 0.37 19.82 37.28
N LEU A 39 0.84 18.93 38.17
CA LEU A 39 1.77 17.84 37.86
C LEU A 39 1.09 16.90 36.85
N SER A 40 1.17 17.25 35.56
CA SER A 40 0.77 16.36 34.48
C SER A 40 1.98 15.52 34.10
N ALA A 41 1.82 14.19 34.19
CA ALA A 41 2.80 13.20 33.75
C ALA A 41 3.40 13.57 32.38
N PRO A 42 4.69 13.33 32.14
CA PRO A 42 5.33 13.68 30.87
C PRO A 42 4.61 12.95 29.74
N LYS A 43 3.82 13.70 28.97
CA LYS A 43 3.29 13.25 27.69
C LYS A 43 4.51 12.85 26.85
N PRO A 44 4.59 11.63 26.30
CA PRO A 44 5.73 11.26 25.48
C PRO A 44 5.75 12.18 24.25
N THR A 45 6.62 13.19 24.30
CA THR A 45 6.94 14.13 23.22
C THR A 45 8.01 13.53 22.33
N THR A 46 7.88 12.27 21.95
CA THR A 46 8.54 11.79 20.74
C THR A 46 7.62 12.16 19.59
N THR A 47 7.92 13.30 18.96
CA THR A 47 7.32 13.67 17.68
C THR A 47 7.58 12.54 16.71
N SER A 48 6.57 11.71 16.46
CA SER A 48 6.59 10.67 15.41
C SER A 48 7.02 11.34 14.11
N SER A 49 8.28 11.17 13.73
CA SER A 49 8.79 11.85 12.55
C SER A 49 8.21 11.19 11.30
N ARG A 50 7.50 12.02 10.54
CA ARG A 50 6.60 11.62 9.45
C ARG A 50 7.41 11.13 8.24
N ALA A 51 6.88 10.14 7.53
CA ALA A 51 7.50 9.63 6.31
C ALA A 51 7.27 10.62 5.14
N VAL A 52 8.21 11.55 4.96
CA VAL A 52 8.06 12.69 4.03
C VAL A 52 7.90 12.26 2.56
N ALA A 53 8.72 11.34 2.06
CA ALA A 53 8.67 10.94 0.64
C ALA A 53 7.33 10.28 0.23
N PRO A 54 6.78 9.33 1.01
CA PRO A 54 5.40 8.86 0.84
C PRO A 54 4.35 9.97 0.80
N ASP A 55 4.44 10.93 1.72
CA ASP A 55 3.48 12.02 1.82
C ASP A 55 3.57 12.96 0.61
N LEU A 56 4.77 13.23 0.09
CA LEU A 56 4.97 14.00 -1.13
C LEU A 56 4.41 13.29 -2.37
N LEU A 57 4.68 11.99 -2.53
CA LEU A 57 4.12 11.21 -3.64
C LEU A 57 2.60 11.22 -3.61
N ARG A 58 2.03 11.01 -2.42
CA ARG A 58 0.59 11.08 -2.22
C ARG A 58 0.03 12.47 -2.54
N GLY A 59 0.72 13.51 -2.06
CA GLY A 59 0.35 14.90 -2.30
C GLY A 59 0.32 15.26 -3.79
N LEU A 60 1.11 14.58 -4.62
CA LEU A 60 1.11 14.72 -6.07
C LEU A 60 -0.01 13.91 -6.73
N ILE A 61 -0.16 12.65 -6.32
CA ILE A 61 -1.14 11.72 -6.92
C ILE A 61 -2.58 12.16 -6.65
N LEU A 62 -2.91 12.64 -5.44
CA LEU A 62 -4.29 12.97 -5.09
C LEU A 62 -4.88 14.11 -5.96
N PRO A 63 -4.19 15.24 -6.17
CA PRO A 63 -4.64 16.27 -7.11
C PRO A 63 -4.74 15.76 -8.56
N LEU A 64 -3.77 15.00 -9.05
CA LEU A 64 -3.79 14.46 -10.41
C LEU A 64 -4.98 13.50 -10.61
N MET A 65 -5.20 12.58 -9.67
CA MET A 65 -6.35 11.69 -9.65
C MET A 65 -7.66 12.47 -9.60
N SER A 66 -7.74 13.53 -8.79
CA SER A 66 -8.95 14.38 -8.72
C SER A 66 -9.22 15.13 -10.03
N LEU A 67 -8.19 15.57 -10.74
CA LEU A 67 -8.31 16.21 -12.05
C LEU A 67 -8.86 15.21 -13.08
N ASP A 68 -8.36 13.97 -13.07
CA ASP A 68 -8.84 12.90 -13.97
C ASP A 68 -10.34 12.66 -13.74
N HIS A 69 -10.74 12.40 -12.50
CA HIS A 69 -12.14 12.11 -12.17
C HIS A 69 -13.08 13.31 -12.35
N ALA A 70 -12.62 14.53 -12.06
CA ALA A 70 -13.41 15.73 -12.30
C ALA A 70 -13.70 15.92 -13.79
N ALA A 71 -12.71 15.68 -14.64
CA ALA A 71 -12.90 15.80 -16.08
C ALA A 71 -13.82 14.72 -16.67
N LEU A 72 -13.76 13.50 -16.13
CA LEU A 72 -14.74 12.44 -16.45
C LEU A 72 -16.16 12.84 -16.03
N PHE A 73 -16.31 13.33 -14.80
CA PHE A 73 -17.61 13.69 -14.25
C PHE A 73 -18.25 14.88 -14.98
N MET A 74 -17.46 15.89 -15.34
CA MET A 74 -17.93 17.04 -16.12
C MET A 74 -18.18 16.70 -17.60
N GLY A 75 -17.87 15.49 -18.05
CA GLY A 75 -17.98 15.10 -19.46
C GLY A 75 -17.05 15.91 -20.37
N ALA A 76 -15.96 16.46 -19.82
CA ALA A 76 -15.00 17.24 -20.60
C ALA A 76 -14.33 16.38 -21.69
N TRP A 77 -14.20 15.07 -21.44
CA TRP A 77 -13.78 14.04 -22.39
C TRP A 77 -14.27 12.65 -21.99
N LEU A 78 -14.33 11.73 -22.96
CA LEU A 78 -14.54 10.29 -22.70
C LEU A 78 -13.41 9.73 -21.82
N HIS A 79 -13.71 8.66 -21.07
CA HIS A 79 -12.74 8.00 -20.20
C HIS A 79 -11.47 7.62 -20.97
N GLY A 80 -10.33 8.21 -20.57
CA GLY A 80 -9.05 8.01 -21.22
C GLY A 80 -8.63 9.03 -22.28
N THR A 81 -9.36 10.13 -22.46
CA THR A 81 -9.07 11.23 -23.40
C THR A 81 -8.99 11.00 -24.94
N PRO A 82 -9.33 9.84 -25.55
CA PRO A 82 -9.31 9.67 -27.01
C PRO A 82 -10.72 9.90 -27.61
N LYS A 83 -10.88 9.76 -28.93
CA LYS A 83 -12.22 9.72 -29.58
C LYS A 83 -13.09 8.54 -29.11
N GLN A 84 -12.46 7.51 -28.53
CA GLN A 84 -13.08 6.28 -28.03
C GLN A 84 -12.60 6.05 -26.60
N SER A 85 -13.43 5.46 -25.74
CA SER A 85 -13.03 5.19 -24.35
C SER A 85 -11.82 4.26 -24.27
N GLU A 86 -10.93 4.53 -23.33
CA GLU A 86 -9.81 3.64 -23.03
C GLU A 86 -10.30 2.33 -22.40
N SER A 87 -9.86 1.20 -22.97
CA SER A 87 -10.07 -0.14 -22.41
C SER A 87 -8.85 -1.02 -22.63
N ALA A 88 -8.62 -1.94 -21.69
CA ALA A 88 -7.53 -2.90 -21.78
C ALA A 88 -7.65 -3.74 -23.07
N GLY A 89 -6.67 -3.62 -23.96
CA GLY A 89 -6.62 -4.35 -25.23
C GLY A 89 -7.10 -3.57 -26.47
N THR A 90 -7.61 -2.35 -26.31
CA THR A 90 -7.97 -1.51 -27.45
C THR A 90 -6.77 -0.70 -27.93
N VAL A 91 -6.42 -0.86 -29.21
CA VAL A 91 -5.32 -0.10 -29.82
C VAL A 91 -5.80 1.31 -30.15
N PHE A 92 -5.18 2.32 -29.54
CA PHE A 92 -5.45 3.72 -29.83
C PHE A 92 -4.45 4.26 -30.84
N THR A 93 -4.97 4.79 -31.95
CA THR A 93 -4.14 5.37 -33.03
C THR A 93 -4.21 6.90 -33.07
N GLN A 94 -5.19 7.52 -32.40
CA GLN A 94 -5.42 8.97 -32.44
C GLN A 94 -5.95 9.53 -31.12
N TRP A 95 -5.49 10.73 -30.75
CA TRP A 95 -5.93 11.50 -29.58
C TRP A 95 -6.78 12.70 -30.01
N ASN A 96 -7.66 13.18 -29.11
CA ASN A 96 -8.45 14.39 -29.38
C ASN A 96 -7.60 15.67 -29.32
N PHE A 97 -6.80 15.84 -28.24
CA PHE A 97 -5.96 17.02 -28.04
C PHE A 97 -4.65 16.65 -27.32
N ASN A 98 -3.59 17.43 -27.55
CA ASN A 98 -2.29 17.25 -26.86
C ASN A 98 -2.42 17.39 -25.34
N ALA A 99 -3.22 18.34 -24.86
CA ALA A 99 -3.47 18.52 -23.43
C ALA A 99 -4.12 17.29 -22.80
N ALA A 100 -4.99 16.61 -23.55
CA ALA A 100 -5.70 15.43 -23.09
C ALA A 100 -4.76 14.21 -23.05
N TYR A 101 -3.85 14.08 -24.03
CA TYR A 101 -2.77 13.09 -23.99
C TYR A 101 -1.82 13.31 -22.80
N ILE A 102 -1.37 14.54 -22.57
CA ILE A 102 -0.46 14.88 -21.46
C ILE A 102 -1.14 14.62 -20.13
N SER A 103 -2.36 15.14 -19.94
CA SER A 103 -3.15 14.93 -18.72
C SER A 103 -3.32 13.44 -18.45
N ARG A 104 -3.75 12.66 -19.46
CA ARG A 104 -3.99 11.23 -19.30
C ARG A 104 -2.71 10.43 -19.00
N THR A 105 -1.62 10.75 -19.68
CA THR A 105 -0.30 10.14 -19.43
C THR A 105 0.15 10.41 -17.99
N LEU A 106 -0.07 11.62 -17.47
CA LEU A 106 0.24 11.94 -16.09
C LEU A 106 -0.73 11.29 -15.11
N THR A 107 -2.00 11.09 -15.44
CA THR A 107 -2.95 10.47 -14.51
C THR A 107 -2.83 8.94 -14.45
N HIS A 108 -2.23 8.30 -15.46
CA HIS A 108 -1.92 6.86 -15.43
C HIS A 108 -1.00 6.42 -14.28
N LEU A 109 -0.18 7.32 -13.73
CA LEU A 109 0.64 7.00 -12.55
C LEU A 109 -0.19 6.91 -11.26
N CYS A 110 -1.41 7.44 -11.25
CA CYS A 110 -2.19 7.66 -10.03
C CYS A 110 -2.73 6.37 -9.43
N ALA A 111 -3.39 5.51 -10.22
CA ALA A 111 -3.91 4.24 -9.72
C ALA A 111 -2.77 3.35 -9.15
N PRO A 112 -1.74 2.96 -9.93
CA PRO A 112 -0.67 2.10 -9.41
C PRO A 112 0.06 2.72 -8.21
N GLY A 113 0.34 4.03 -8.24
CA GLY A 113 0.98 4.73 -7.13
C GLY A 113 0.10 4.80 -5.87
N PHE A 114 -1.21 5.02 -6.02
CA PHE A 114 -2.15 5.05 -4.91
C PHE A 114 -2.29 3.69 -4.23
N PHE A 115 -2.49 2.61 -4.99
CA PHE A 115 -2.59 1.25 -4.44
C PHE A 115 -1.24 0.77 -3.84
N PHE A 116 -0.11 1.18 -4.42
CA PHE A 116 1.21 0.96 -3.82
C PHE A 116 1.36 1.67 -2.46
N LEU A 117 1.02 2.96 -2.40
CA LEU A 117 1.01 3.72 -1.16
C LEU A 117 0.02 3.13 -0.15
N MET A 118 -1.07 2.51 -0.61
CA MET A 118 -2.02 1.80 0.23
C MET A 118 -1.43 0.59 0.92
N GLY A 119 -0.77 -0.29 0.18
CA GLY A 119 -0.08 -1.43 0.76
C GLY A 119 0.99 -1.02 1.76
N MET A 120 1.77 0.01 1.42
CA MET A 120 2.74 0.59 2.35
C MET A 120 2.08 1.23 3.57
N GLY A 121 0.92 1.86 3.37
CA GLY A 121 -0.04 2.39 4.34
C GLY A 121 -0.47 1.42 5.42
N CYS A 122 -0.68 0.16 5.04
CA CYS A 122 -1.13 -0.87 5.96
C CYS A 122 0.01 -1.29 6.92
N VAL A 123 1.26 -1.32 6.43
CA VAL A 123 2.41 -1.85 7.18
C VAL A 123 2.87 -0.94 8.31
N TYR A 124 3.16 0.33 8.06
CA TYR A 124 3.45 1.25 9.17
C TYR A 124 2.21 1.47 10.06
N PHE A 125 0.95 1.35 9.57
CA PHE A 125 -0.21 1.49 10.46
C PHE A 125 -0.20 0.34 11.47
N HIS A 126 -0.03 -0.88 10.96
CA HIS A 126 0.16 -2.07 11.77
C HIS A 126 1.30 -1.88 12.77
N ARG A 127 2.48 -1.42 12.34
CA ARG A 127 3.63 -1.21 13.25
C ARG A 127 3.40 -0.12 14.29
N CYS A 128 2.81 1.00 13.90
CA CYS A 128 2.49 2.10 14.80
C CYS A 128 1.52 1.64 15.88
N ARG A 129 0.42 0.98 15.50
CA ARG A 129 -0.59 0.49 16.45
C ARG A 129 -0.09 -0.69 17.28
N ALA A 130 0.76 -1.55 16.72
CA ALA A 130 1.44 -2.61 17.47
C ALA A 130 2.36 -2.03 18.55
N ARG A 131 3.10 -0.96 18.26
CA ARG A 131 3.95 -0.25 19.24
C ARG A 131 3.13 0.35 20.39
N ILE A 132 1.93 0.85 20.09
CA ILE A 132 0.97 1.36 21.08
C ILE A 132 0.24 0.22 21.82
N GLY A 133 0.52 -1.05 21.50
CA GLY A 133 -0.04 -2.21 22.18
C GLY A 133 -1.45 -2.61 21.74
N TRP A 134 -1.89 -2.22 20.54
CA TRP A 134 -3.17 -2.70 20.01
C TRP A 134 -3.15 -4.21 19.76
N SER A 135 -4.26 -4.89 20.02
CA SER A 135 -4.41 -6.31 19.67
C SER A 135 -4.69 -6.50 18.18
N SER A 136 -4.28 -7.64 17.61
CA SER A 136 -4.54 -7.95 16.19
C SER A 136 -6.03 -7.92 15.84
N LYS A 137 -6.90 -8.34 16.78
CA LYS A 137 -8.37 -8.28 16.59
C LYS A 137 -8.87 -6.84 16.51
N ARG A 138 -8.35 -5.94 17.34
CA ARG A 138 -8.69 -4.51 17.32
C ARG A 138 -8.24 -3.87 16.01
N MET A 139 -7.04 -4.20 15.52
CA MET A 139 -6.56 -3.72 14.22
C MET A 139 -7.42 -4.26 13.07
N ALA A 140 -7.73 -5.56 13.06
CA ALA A 140 -8.61 -6.17 12.05
C ALA A 140 -9.99 -5.50 12.03
N GLY A 141 -10.59 -5.25 13.20
CA GLY A 141 -11.86 -4.52 13.32
C GLY A 141 -11.76 -3.10 12.76
N HIS A 142 -10.68 -2.38 13.03
CA HIS A 142 -10.46 -1.05 12.46
C HIS A 142 -10.38 -1.08 10.93
N PHE A 143 -9.67 -2.05 10.36
CA PHE A 143 -9.61 -2.24 8.90
C PHE A 143 -10.98 -2.58 8.31
N ALA A 144 -11.73 -3.48 8.95
CA ALA A 144 -13.07 -3.87 8.52
C ALA A 144 -14.06 -2.71 8.55
N VAL A 145 -14.07 -1.90 9.60
CA VAL A 145 -14.94 -0.71 9.71
C VAL A 145 -14.67 0.28 8.59
N ARG A 146 -13.40 0.53 8.26
CA ARG A 146 -13.03 1.45 7.17
C ARG A 146 -13.41 0.88 5.80
N ALA A 147 -13.17 -0.41 5.57
CA ALA A 147 -13.62 -1.07 4.34
C ALA A 147 -15.13 -0.98 4.19
N LEU A 148 -15.89 -1.27 5.25
CA LEU A 148 -17.34 -1.14 5.27
C LEU A 148 -17.79 0.30 5.01
N ALA A 149 -17.17 1.30 5.65
CA ALA A 149 -17.49 2.70 5.43
C ALA A 149 -17.27 3.10 3.96
N LEU A 150 -16.20 2.63 3.33
CA LEU A 150 -15.94 2.88 1.90
C LEU A 150 -16.97 2.21 0.99
N THR A 151 -17.36 0.98 1.29
CA THR A 151 -18.44 0.28 0.56
C THR A 151 -19.76 1.03 0.71
N VAL A 152 -20.14 1.43 1.93
CA VAL A 152 -21.37 2.19 2.18
C VAL A 152 -21.36 3.52 1.45
N VAL A 153 -20.25 4.26 1.47
CA VAL A 153 -20.12 5.52 0.70
C VAL A 153 -20.25 5.26 -0.80
N SER A 154 -19.67 4.17 -1.30
CA SER A 154 -19.81 3.77 -2.72
C SER A 154 -21.27 3.53 -3.09
N GLU A 155 -21.99 2.75 -2.30
CA GLU A 155 -23.39 2.43 -2.57
C GLU A 155 -24.29 3.66 -2.41
N MET A 156 -24.09 4.49 -1.38
CA MET A 156 -24.84 5.74 -1.20
C MET A 156 -24.65 6.68 -2.39
N MET A 157 -23.42 6.81 -2.89
CA MET A 157 -23.13 7.62 -4.07
C MET A 157 -23.74 6.99 -5.34
N GLY A 158 -23.68 5.67 -5.46
CA GLY A 158 -24.25 4.92 -6.57
C GLY A 158 -25.77 5.09 -6.67
N GLU A 159 -26.48 4.84 -5.58
CA GLU A 159 -27.93 5.04 -5.46
C GLU A 159 -28.32 6.49 -5.73
N SER A 160 -27.58 7.47 -5.20
CA SER A 160 -27.86 8.89 -5.44
C SER A 160 -27.67 9.30 -6.90
N LEU A 161 -26.67 8.76 -7.60
CA LEU A 161 -26.36 9.12 -8.98
C LEU A 161 -27.27 8.37 -9.97
N MET A 162 -27.74 7.18 -9.59
CA MET A 162 -28.45 6.25 -10.46
C MET A 162 -29.88 5.93 -9.99
N TRP A 163 -30.49 6.79 -9.19
CA TRP A 163 -31.80 6.59 -8.53
C TRP A 163 -32.93 6.10 -9.47
N ALA A 164 -32.91 6.50 -10.74
CA ALA A 164 -33.91 6.09 -11.73
C ALA A 164 -33.74 4.63 -12.23
N ARG A 165 -32.58 4.03 -12.00
CA ARG A 165 -32.15 2.75 -12.57
C ARG A 165 -31.88 1.82 -11.39
N LYS A 166 -32.79 0.87 -11.14
CA LYS A 166 -32.78 -0.11 -10.03
C LYS A 166 -31.52 -1.03 -10.02
N ILE A 167 -30.33 -0.45 -9.93
CA ILE A 167 -29.03 -1.09 -9.85
C ILE A 167 -28.72 -1.26 -8.36
N LEU A 168 -28.32 -2.46 -7.95
CA LEU A 168 -28.10 -2.81 -6.55
C LEU A 168 -26.64 -2.61 -6.10
N ILE A 169 -25.68 -2.71 -7.03
CA ILE A 169 -24.25 -2.60 -6.74
C ILE A 169 -23.58 -1.79 -7.84
N ILE A 170 -22.89 -0.72 -7.44
CA ILE A 170 -22.09 0.11 -8.34
C ILE A 170 -20.64 0.14 -7.86
N ASN A 171 -19.80 -0.64 -8.54
CA ASN A 171 -18.35 -0.61 -8.36
C ASN A 171 -17.70 0.15 -9.52
N ILE A 172 -17.45 1.44 -9.31
CA ILE A 172 -16.56 2.21 -10.18
C ILE A 172 -15.12 2.00 -9.71
N VAL A 173 -14.78 2.33 -8.46
CA VAL A 173 -13.44 2.09 -7.88
C VAL A 173 -13.48 1.78 -6.38
N LEU A 174 -14.44 2.36 -5.63
CA LEU A 174 -14.42 2.33 -4.16
C LEU A 174 -14.59 0.93 -3.54
N ILE A 175 -15.38 0.05 -4.16
CA ILE A 175 -15.57 -1.31 -3.66
C ILE A 175 -14.28 -2.12 -3.86
N GLY A 176 -13.63 -2.00 -5.03
CA GLY A 176 -12.30 -2.57 -5.24
C GLY A 176 -11.28 -2.05 -4.24
N LEU A 177 -11.26 -0.74 -4.00
CA LEU A 177 -10.39 -0.11 -3.00
C LEU A 177 -10.64 -0.64 -1.58
N ALA A 178 -11.91 -0.81 -1.17
CA ALA A 178 -12.26 -1.37 0.13
C ALA A 178 -11.78 -2.82 0.29
N VAL A 179 -11.94 -3.64 -0.76
CA VAL A 179 -11.51 -5.04 -0.82
C VAL A 179 -9.98 -5.12 -0.73
N ASP A 180 -9.27 -4.42 -1.59
CA ASP A 180 -7.80 -4.44 -1.64
C ASP A 180 -7.19 -3.93 -0.32
N TYR A 181 -7.78 -2.88 0.27
CA TYR A 181 -7.40 -2.37 1.58
C TYR A 181 -7.56 -3.42 2.67
N LEU A 182 -8.72 -4.07 2.74
CA LEU A 182 -9.02 -5.07 3.76
C LEU A 182 -8.12 -6.30 3.60
N LEU A 183 -8.04 -6.87 2.40
CA LEU A 183 -7.25 -8.07 2.13
C LEU A 183 -5.77 -7.84 2.41
N THR A 184 -5.20 -6.72 1.94
CA THR A 184 -3.80 -6.40 2.19
C THR A 184 -3.52 -6.17 3.68
N SER A 185 -4.44 -5.53 4.38
CA SER A 185 -4.32 -5.28 5.82
C SER A 185 -4.39 -6.58 6.64
N LEU A 186 -5.34 -7.46 6.31
CA LEU A 186 -5.47 -8.77 6.96
C LEU A 186 -4.25 -9.65 6.65
N LEU A 187 -3.76 -9.63 5.41
CA LEU A 187 -2.54 -10.33 5.04
C LEU A 187 -1.34 -9.82 5.84
N CYS A 188 -1.22 -8.51 6.04
CA CYS A 188 -0.16 -7.94 6.89
C CYS A 188 -0.21 -8.49 8.33
N LEU A 189 -1.41 -8.62 8.91
CA LEU A 189 -1.60 -9.21 10.25
C LEU A 189 -1.24 -10.70 10.27
N VAL A 190 -1.67 -11.45 9.25
CA VAL A 190 -1.36 -12.88 9.12
C VAL A 190 0.15 -13.07 9.02
N VAL A 191 0.83 -12.32 8.15
CA VAL A 191 2.29 -12.43 7.97
C VAL A 191 3.03 -12.12 9.27
N ASP A 192 2.63 -11.09 10.03
CA ASP A 192 3.25 -10.76 11.32
C ASP A 192 3.06 -11.88 12.37
N GLN A 193 1.89 -12.53 12.39
CA GLN A 193 1.63 -13.66 13.28
C GLN A 193 2.42 -14.91 12.87
N THR A 194 2.40 -15.26 11.58
CA THR A 194 3.09 -16.45 11.07
C THR A 194 4.60 -16.31 11.16
N GLU A 195 5.14 -15.10 10.96
CA GLU A 195 6.58 -14.83 11.08
C GLU A 195 7.11 -15.15 12.49
N ARG A 196 6.36 -14.81 13.54
CA ARG A 196 6.70 -15.14 14.93
C ARG A 196 6.65 -16.64 15.19
N VAL A 197 5.64 -17.32 14.66
CA VAL A 197 5.49 -18.78 14.83
C VAL A 197 6.60 -19.53 14.12
N VAL A 198 6.88 -19.17 12.87
CA VAL A 198 7.93 -19.77 12.05
C VAL A 198 9.31 -19.50 12.64
N ALA A 199 9.57 -18.28 13.15
CA ALA A 199 10.84 -17.97 13.82
C ALA A 199 11.08 -18.87 15.04
N ARG A 200 10.05 -19.14 15.86
CA ARG A 200 10.17 -20.06 17.02
C ARG A 200 10.40 -21.51 16.59
N ARG A 201 9.70 -21.97 15.54
CA ARG A 201 9.87 -23.33 15.00
C ARG A 201 11.26 -23.54 14.40
N LEU A 202 11.75 -22.55 13.64
CA LEU A 202 13.11 -22.55 13.08
C LEU A 202 14.17 -22.62 14.17
N ASP A 203 13.98 -21.91 15.27
CA ASP A 203 14.92 -21.92 16.39
C ASP A 203 14.99 -23.28 17.08
N GLY A 204 13.83 -23.90 17.32
CA GLY A 204 13.75 -25.26 17.85
C GLY A 204 14.44 -26.28 16.94
N TRP A 205 14.16 -26.21 15.63
CA TRP A 205 14.76 -27.11 14.65
C TRP A 205 16.27 -26.93 14.52
N MET A 206 16.78 -25.68 14.49
CA MET A 206 18.22 -25.43 14.45
C MET A 206 18.92 -25.86 15.74
N GLY A 207 18.25 -25.75 16.89
CA GLY A 207 18.74 -26.29 18.16
C GLY A 207 18.88 -27.82 18.13
N GLU A 208 17.92 -28.51 17.53
CA GLU A 208 17.94 -29.97 17.36
C GLU A 208 19.03 -30.45 16.40
N VAL A 209 19.17 -29.79 15.24
CA VAL A 209 20.26 -30.08 14.27
C VAL A 209 21.63 -29.87 14.90
N LYS A 210 21.79 -28.83 15.72
CA LYS A 210 23.06 -28.57 16.43
C LYS A 210 23.36 -29.65 17.48
N LYS A 211 22.34 -30.20 18.15
CA LYS A 211 22.50 -31.32 19.08
C LYS A 211 22.86 -32.63 18.37
N GLN A 212 22.35 -32.85 17.16
CA GLN A 212 22.67 -34.04 16.37
C GLN A 212 24.03 -33.98 15.66
N GLY A 213 24.52 -32.77 15.33
CA GLY A 213 25.82 -32.59 14.65
C GLY A 213 27.02 -32.31 15.57
N GLY A 214 26.82 -32.31 16.89
CA GLY A 214 27.78 -31.83 17.88
C GLY A 214 28.41 -32.93 18.73
N ASP A 215 29.17 -33.84 18.11
CA ASP A 215 30.04 -34.81 18.79
C ASP A 215 31.54 -34.47 18.62
N GLY A 216 31.89 -33.22 18.29
CA GLY A 216 33.30 -32.90 17.97
C GLY A 216 33.77 -31.45 18.04
N GLU A 217 33.02 -30.49 18.58
CA GLU A 217 33.54 -29.13 18.81
C GLU A 217 33.59 -28.80 20.31
N THR A 218 34.81 -28.81 20.84
CA THR A 218 35.20 -28.42 22.19
C THR A 218 34.67 -27.02 22.51
N ARG A 219 33.65 -26.93 23.36
CA ARG A 219 33.15 -25.66 23.89
C ARG A 219 33.91 -25.27 25.16
N PRO A 220 34.25 -23.98 25.38
CA PRO A 220 34.85 -23.53 26.62
C PRO A 220 33.84 -23.64 27.78
N LEU A 221 34.24 -24.39 28.82
CA LEU A 221 33.50 -24.85 30.02
C LEU A 221 32.93 -23.76 30.97
N LEU A 222 32.75 -22.52 30.52
CA LEU A 222 32.36 -21.39 31.37
C LEU A 222 30.94 -20.83 31.09
N SER A 223 30.17 -21.45 30.19
CA SER A 223 28.82 -20.97 29.83
C SER A 223 27.66 -21.72 30.49
N ASP A 224 27.89 -22.89 31.09
CA ASP A 224 26.81 -23.79 31.50
C ASP A 224 25.98 -23.25 32.68
N GLU A 225 26.60 -22.56 33.65
CA GLU A 225 25.87 -22.01 34.81
C GLU A 225 25.01 -20.78 34.44
N LEU A 226 25.35 -20.05 33.38
CA LEU A 226 24.56 -18.92 32.87
C LEU A 226 23.48 -19.36 31.86
N GLU A 227 23.66 -20.52 31.20
CA GLU A 227 22.66 -21.09 30.29
C GLU A 227 21.53 -21.83 31.03
N GLU A 228 21.81 -22.52 32.13
CA GLU A 228 20.77 -23.17 32.95
C GLU A 228 19.77 -22.15 33.52
N GLN A 229 20.25 -20.98 33.95
CA GLN A 229 19.38 -19.93 34.48
C GLN A 229 18.57 -19.18 33.40
N ARG A 230 18.92 -19.35 32.12
CA ARG A 230 18.20 -18.78 30.96
C ARG A 230 17.11 -19.70 30.40
N SER A 231 17.11 -20.97 30.78
CA SER A 231 16.18 -22.00 30.28
C SER A 231 14.75 -21.86 30.82
N SER A 232 14.54 -21.06 31.88
CA SER A 232 13.24 -20.86 32.54
C SER A 232 12.53 -19.54 32.17
N ALA A 233 13.16 -18.68 31.37
CA ALA A 233 12.57 -17.42 30.90
C ALA A 233 12.29 -17.48 29.40
N ALA A 234 11.03 -17.66 29.02
CA ALA A 234 10.47 -17.66 27.65
C ALA A 234 11.45 -17.16 26.57
N THR A 235 12.23 -18.08 26.00
CA THR A 235 13.40 -17.76 25.17
C THR A 235 12.96 -17.09 23.88
N THR A 236 13.33 -15.81 23.74
CA THR A 236 13.20 -15.08 22.48
C THR A 236 13.99 -15.81 21.40
N PRO A 237 13.41 -16.04 20.20
CA PRO A 237 14.07 -16.82 19.14
C PRO A 237 15.37 -16.14 18.70
N SER A 238 16.37 -16.91 18.27
CA SER A 238 17.66 -16.34 17.83
C SER A 238 17.51 -15.35 16.68
N VAL A 239 18.42 -14.37 16.60
CA VAL A 239 18.44 -13.33 15.56
C VAL A 239 18.50 -13.92 14.15
N ARG A 240 19.18 -15.06 13.98
CA ARG A 240 19.27 -15.79 12.71
C ARG A 240 17.91 -16.36 12.31
N SER A 241 17.21 -17.04 13.23
CA SER A 241 15.87 -17.60 13.00
C SER A 241 14.85 -16.50 12.66
N GLN A 242 14.93 -15.36 13.34
CA GLN A 242 14.08 -14.20 13.04
C GLN A 242 14.36 -13.63 11.65
N THR A 243 15.64 -13.42 11.30
CA THR A 243 16.02 -12.89 9.98
C THR A 243 15.62 -13.84 8.85
N LEU A 244 15.81 -15.15 9.04
CA LEU A 244 15.43 -16.16 8.05
C LEU A 244 13.91 -16.19 7.86
N SER A 245 13.14 -16.21 8.96
CA SER A 245 11.68 -16.15 8.91
C SER A 245 11.20 -14.90 8.17
N PHE A 246 11.80 -13.73 8.45
CA PHE A 246 11.50 -12.49 7.74
C PHE A 246 11.69 -12.64 6.22
N TRP A 247 12.85 -13.09 5.77
CA TRP A 247 13.13 -13.20 4.33
C TRP A 247 12.28 -14.27 3.63
N LEU A 248 11.98 -15.39 4.30
CA LEU A 248 11.08 -16.41 3.79
C LEU A 248 9.68 -15.85 3.52
N HIS A 249 9.11 -15.11 4.48
CA HIS A 249 7.80 -14.49 4.30
C HIS A 249 7.81 -13.43 3.19
N ASN A 250 8.88 -12.62 3.09
CA ASN A 250 8.98 -11.64 2.01
C ASN A 250 9.21 -12.30 0.64
N ALA A 251 9.85 -13.46 0.57
CA ALA A 251 9.95 -14.25 -0.66
C ALA A 251 8.59 -14.79 -1.10
N VAL A 252 7.79 -15.30 -0.16
CA VAL A 252 6.39 -15.71 -0.43
C VAL A 252 5.55 -14.52 -0.89
N LEU A 253 5.69 -13.35 -0.24
CA LEU A 253 5.01 -12.14 -0.67
C LEU A 253 5.44 -11.67 -2.07
N ALA A 254 6.72 -11.79 -2.41
CA ALA A 254 7.21 -11.47 -3.74
C ALA A 254 6.62 -12.41 -4.80
N LEU A 255 6.56 -13.72 -4.50
CA LEU A 255 5.93 -14.71 -5.38
C LEU A 255 4.43 -14.43 -5.54
N LEU A 256 3.73 -14.14 -4.44
CA LEU A 256 2.31 -13.78 -4.47
C LEU A 256 2.08 -12.52 -5.31
N THR A 257 2.92 -11.50 -5.12
CA THR A 257 2.89 -10.27 -5.93
C THR A 257 3.05 -10.60 -7.42
N TYR A 258 4.05 -11.42 -7.78
CA TYR A 258 4.26 -11.87 -9.15
C TYR A 258 3.03 -12.59 -9.72
N ILE A 259 2.46 -13.54 -8.98
CA ILE A 259 1.24 -14.26 -9.38
C ILE A 259 0.09 -13.28 -9.64
N THR A 260 -0.17 -12.35 -8.72
CA THR A 260 -1.25 -11.36 -8.85
C THR A 260 -1.02 -10.33 -9.96
N ILE A 261 0.20 -10.17 -10.47
CA ILE A 261 0.45 -9.34 -11.66
C ILE A 261 -0.08 -10.05 -12.92
N PHE A 262 0.20 -11.34 -13.05
CA PHE A 262 -0.11 -12.10 -14.26
C PHE A 262 -1.46 -12.80 -14.22
N TRP A 263 -2.11 -12.90 -13.06
CA TRP A 263 -3.35 -13.65 -12.92
C TRP A 263 -4.50 -13.11 -13.80
N ASN A 264 -4.51 -11.81 -14.14
CA ASN A 264 -5.53 -11.24 -15.02
C ASN A 264 -5.36 -11.76 -16.46
N VAL A 265 -4.12 -12.05 -16.85
CA VAL A 265 -3.79 -12.67 -18.15
C VAL A 265 -4.10 -14.16 -18.10
N TRP A 266 -3.70 -14.85 -17.02
CA TRP A 266 -3.88 -16.30 -16.88
C TRP A 266 -5.34 -16.73 -16.70
N LEU A 267 -6.13 -15.93 -16.00
CA LEU A 267 -7.53 -16.23 -15.76
C LEU A 267 -8.39 -15.88 -16.98
N SER A 268 -7.95 -14.92 -17.80
CA SER A 268 -8.68 -14.41 -18.97
C SER A 268 -9.26 -15.54 -19.82
N PRO A 269 -10.53 -15.46 -20.27
CA PRO A 269 -11.13 -16.47 -21.13
C PRO A 269 -10.34 -16.73 -22.43
N THR A 270 -9.57 -15.75 -22.90
CA THR A 270 -8.74 -15.85 -24.10
C THR A 270 -7.27 -16.15 -23.80
N GLY A 271 -6.89 -16.37 -22.54
CA GLY A 271 -5.50 -16.60 -22.12
C GLY A 271 -4.55 -15.44 -22.46
N GLY A 272 -5.08 -14.24 -22.68
CA GLY A 272 -4.31 -13.06 -23.11
C GLY A 272 -4.13 -12.93 -24.63
N HIS A 273 -4.78 -13.77 -25.44
CA HIS A 273 -4.76 -13.63 -26.89
C HIS A 273 -5.86 -12.68 -27.39
N CYS A 274 -5.49 -11.75 -28.27
CA CYS A 274 -6.44 -10.92 -29.00
C CYS A 274 -6.82 -11.60 -30.32
N SER A 275 -8.10 -11.92 -30.53
CA SER A 275 -8.57 -12.36 -31.85
C SER A 275 -8.60 -11.18 -32.83
N PRO A 276 -8.07 -11.33 -34.06
CA PRO A 276 -7.99 -10.26 -35.06
C PRO A 276 -9.36 -9.70 -35.50
N THR A 277 -10.45 -10.42 -35.20
CA THR A 277 -11.83 -10.04 -35.57
C THR A 277 -12.46 -9.00 -34.62
N SER A 278 -11.80 -8.60 -33.53
CA SER A 278 -12.35 -7.67 -32.53
C SER A 278 -12.35 -6.19 -32.97
N LEU A 279 -12.18 -5.93 -34.26
CA LEU A 279 -12.15 -4.59 -34.87
C LEU A 279 -13.54 -3.92 -34.98
N THR A 280 -14.59 -4.51 -34.43
CA THR A 280 -15.88 -3.82 -34.32
C THR A 280 -15.83 -2.86 -33.14
N PRO A 281 -15.93 -1.53 -33.36
CA PRO A 281 -15.80 -0.55 -32.30
C PRO A 281 -16.96 -0.71 -31.31
N SER A 282 -16.63 -1.03 -30.05
CA SER A 282 -17.56 -0.83 -28.93
C SER A 282 -17.71 0.68 -28.73
N SER A 283 -18.71 1.26 -29.39
CA SER A 283 -18.94 2.71 -29.51
C SER A 283 -19.44 3.37 -28.22
N ALA A 284 -19.24 2.76 -27.07
CA ALA A 284 -19.93 3.13 -25.85
C ALA A 284 -18.97 3.00 -24.64
N PRO A 285 -18.61 4.11 -23.94
CA PRO A 285 -17.64 4.09 -22.85
C PRO A 285 -18.15 3.31 -21.65
N THR A 286 -17.45 2.30 -21.14
CA THR A 286 -17.91 1.44 -20.02
C THR A 286 -18.45 2.25 -18.80
N GLU A 287 -17.86 3.41 -18.49
CA GLU A 287 -18.30 4.29 -17.40
C GLU A 287 -19.39 5.30 -17.80
N LEU A 288 -19.34 5.86 -19.02
CA LEU A 288 -20.41 6.73 -19.51
C LEU A 288 -21.66 5.91 -19.86
N LEU A 289 -21.51 4.64 -20.21
CA LEU A 289 -22.57 3.68 -20.47
C LEU A 289 -23.35 3.36 -19.20
N ALA A 290 -22.66 3.31 -18.06
CA ALA A 290 -23.31 3.28 -16.76
C ALA A 290 -24.24 4.49 -16.60
N LEU A 291 -23.87 5.68 -17.09
CA LEU A 291 -24.68 6.91 -17.01
C LEU A 291 -25.70 7.09 -18.17
N THR A 292 -25.52 6.47 -19.34
CA THR A 292 -26.26 6.83 -20.58
C THR A 292 -27.02 5.71 -21.28
N THR A 293 -27.03 4.46 -20.80
CA THR A 293 -27.73 3.39 -21.54
C THR A 293 -29.27 3.49 -21.51
N THR A 294 -29.81 4.10 -22.55
CA THR A 294 -31.09 3.73 -23.16
C THR A 294 -30.93 2.40 -23.93
N SER A 295 -31.57 1.35 -23.43
CA SER A 295 -32.22 0.26 -24.21
C SER A 295 -31.45 -0.61 -25.22
N ALA A 296 -30.12 -0.68 -25.26
CA ALA A 296 -29.43 -1.71 -26.05
C ALA A 296 -28.58 -2.60 -25.15
N ALA A 297 -29.03 -3.85 -24.97
CA ALA A 297 -28.28 -4.90 -24.29
C ALA A 297 -26.95 -5.13 -25.03
N GLN A 298 -25.86 -4.59 -24.49
CA GLN A 298 -24.52 -5.03 -24.87
C GLN A 298 -24.38 -6.50 -24.46
N PRO A 299 -23.81 -7.37 -25.32
CA PRO A 299 -23.51 -8.73 -24.91
C PRO A 299 -22.53 -8.65 -23.75
N SER A 300 -22.90 -9.20 -22.59
CA SER A 300 -21.92 -9.43 -21.53
C SER A 300 -20.74 -10.21 -22.16
N PRO A 301 -19.47 -9.81 -21.92
CA PRO A 301 -18.35 -10.62 -22.36
C PRO A 301 -18.56 -12.05 -21.86
N ALA A 302 -18.20 -13.05 -22.69
CA ALA A 302 -18.42 -14.45 -22.38
C ALA A 302 -17.94 -14.74 -20.94
N GLY A 303 -18.90 -14.96 -20.04
CA GLY A 303 -18.62 -15.23 -18.64
C GLY A 303 -17.66 -16.41 -18.52
N SER A 304 -16.79 -16.38 -17.51
CA SER A 304 -15.88 -17.51 -17.32
C SER A 304 -16.68 -18.77 -17.01
N ARG A 305 -16.09 -19.93 -17.29
CA ARG A 305 -16.69 -21.23 -16.92
C ARG A 305 -16.85 -21.40 -15.39
N LEU A 306 -16.28 -20.51 -14.59
CA LEU A 306 -16.27 -20.53 -13.13
C LEU A 306 -17.49 -19.80 -12.54
N GLY A 307 -18.30 -19.15 -13.38
CA GLY A 307 -19.61 -18.61 -13.02
C GLY A 307 -19.61 -17.15 -12.55
N PRO A 308 -20.81 -16.56 -12.32
CA PRO A 308 -20.98 -15.12 -12.13
C PRO A 308 -20.28 -14.54 -10.90
N TRP A 309 -20.16 -15.36 -9.83
CA TRP A 309 -19.43 -14.96 -8.62
C TRP A 309 -17.95 -14.77 -8.90
N PHE A 310 -17.34 -15.72 -9.61
CA PHE A 310 -15.94 -15.60 -10.02
C PHE A 310 -15.75 -14.39 -10.95
N ASP A 311 -16.69 -14.21 -11.89
CA ASP A 311 -16.61 -13.11 -12.84
C ASP A 311 -16.63 -11.74 -12.18
N PHE A 312 -17.42 -11.56 -11.11
CA PHE A 312 -17.44 -10.30 -10.36
C PHE A 312 -16.06 -9.91 -9.81
N TRP A 313 -15.27 -10.87 -9.32
CA TRP A 313 -13.98 -10.58 -8.67
C TRP A 313 -12.85 -10.31 -9.66
N PHE A 314 -12.91 -10.94 -10.85
CA PHE A 314 -11.79 -10.98 -11.80
C PHE A 314 -12.08 -10.29 -13.14
N TYR A 315 -13.34 -9.96 -13.45
CA TYR A 315 -13.72 -9.28 -14.70
C TYR A 315 -14.61 -8.04 -14.46
N PRO A 316 -14.65 -7.12 -15.44
CA PRO A 316 -15.70 -6.12 -15.49
C PRO A 316 -17.05 -6.83 -15.73
N VAL A 317 -18.04 -6.51 -14.90
CA VAL A 317 -19.38 -7.11 -14.98
C VAL A 317 -20.40 -5.99 -15.17
N GLN A 318 -21.20 -6.08 -16.22
CA GLN A 318 -22.32 -5.17 -16.45
C GLN A 318 -23.59 -5.98 -16.67
N ASN A 319 -24.52 -5.91 -15.71
CA ASN A 319 -25.83 -6.53 -15.81
C ASN A 319 -26.90 -5.60 -15.18
N ARG A 320 -28.16 -6.06 -15.16
CA ARG A 320 -29.30 -5.27 -14.65
C ARG A 320 -29.14 -4.82 -13.19
N TRP A 321 -28.40 -5.58 -12.39
CA TRP A 321 -28.32 -5.44 -10.94
C TRP A 321 -26.94 -4.97 -10.46
N VAL A 322 -25.89 -5.27 -11.20
CA VAL A 322 -24.49 -5.04 -10.84
C VAL A 322 -23.78 -4.36 -12.01
N VAL A 323 -23.18 -3.22 -11.71
CA VAL A 323 -22.30 -2.49 -12.63
C VAL A 323 -20.93 -2.38 -11.96
N SER A 324 -19.98 -3.17 -12.43
CA SER A 324 -18.58 -3.17 -12.00
C SER A 324 -17.69 -2.82 -13.19
N GLY A 325 -17.23 -1.57 -13.25
CA GLY A 325 -16.38 -1.08 -14.34
C GLY A 325 -14.99 -1.72 -14.35
N PHE A 326 -14.54 -2.16 -13.18
CA PHE A 326 -13.27 -2.83 -12.98
C PHE A 326 -13.41 -4.01 -12.01
N PRO A 327 -12.57 -5.05 -12.11
CA PRO A 327 -12.55 -6.14 -11.15
C PRO A 327 -12.09 -5.63 -9.77
N PRO A 328 -12.81 -5.95 -8.67
CA PRO A 328 -12.42 -5.54 -7.32
C PRO A 328 -11.03 -5.98 -6.91
N LEU A 329 -10.52 -7.11 -7.42
CA LEU A 329 -9.17 -7.60 -7.13
C LEU A 329 -8.11 -7.10 -8.12
N GLY A 330 -8.48 -6.24 -9.08
CA GLY A 330 -7.62 -5.84 -10.19
C GLY A 330 -6.30 -5.17 -9.78
N TRP A 331 -6.26 -4.52 -8.61
CA TRP A 331 -5.13 -3.71 -8.14
C TRP A 331 -4.41 -4.28 -6.92
N ILE A 332 -4.79 -5.47 -6.45
CA ILE A 332 -4.18 -6.09 -5.27
C ILE A 332 -2.67 -6.27 -5.44
N SER A 333 -2.19 -6.49 -6.66
CA SER A 333 -0.77 -6.63 -7.00
C SER A 333 0.06 -5.41 -6.57
N PHE A 334 -0.43 -4.19 -6.81
CA PHE A 334 0.23 -2.96 -6.37
C PHE A 334 0.23 -2.84 -4.85
N CYS A 335 -0.84 -3.26 -4.18
CA CYS A 335 -0.91 -3.27 -2.72
C CYS A 335 0.09 -4.25 -2.11
N LEU A 336 0.20 -5.46 -2.65
CA LEU A 336 1.18 -6.45 -2.19
C LEU A 336 2.61 -5.97 -2.41
N MET A 337 2.88 -5.34 -3.56
CA MET A 337 4.17 -4.71 -3.84
C MET A 337 4.49 -3.60 -2.83
N GLY A 338 3.52 -2.74 -2.52
CA GLY A 338 3.64 -1.68 -1.52
C GLY A 338 3.91 -2.21 -0.11
N MET A 339 3.22 -3.29 0.28
CA MET A 339 3.45 -3.98 1.54
C MET A 339 4.87 -4.56 1.61
N LEU A 340 5.30 -5.28 0.57
CA LEU A 340 6.65 -5.85 0.47
C LEU A 340 7.72 -4.75 0.56
N TYR A 341 7.53 -3.66 -0.17
CA TYR A 341 8.41 -2.49 -0.15
C TYR A 341 8.54 -1.89 1.26
N ALA A 342 7.42 -1.68 1.95
CA ALA A 342 7.40 -1.13 3.29
C ALA A 342 8.12 -2.04 4.30
N ARG A 343 7.82 -3.34 4.27
CA ARG A 343 8.40 -4.33 5.19
C ARG A 343 9.92 -4.37 5.08
N THR A 344 10.43 -4.37 3.86
CA THR A 344 11.87 -4.38 3.56
C THR A 344 12.55 -3.05 3.91
N MET A 345 11.90 -1.91 3.65
CA MET A 345 12.40 -0.59 4.07
C MET A 345 12.54 -0.47 5.59
N LEU A 346 11.65 -1.10 6.36
CA LEU A 346 11.65 -1.05 7.82
C LEU A 346 12.48 -2.14 8.50
N HIS A 347 13.04 -3.10 7.75
CA HIS A 347 13.73 -4.25 8.34
C HIS A 347 15.14 -3.93 8.81
N LYS A 348 15.86 -3.06 8.08
CA LYS A 348 17.22 -2.63 8.43
C LYS A 348 17.37 -1.15 8.15
N ARG A 349 18.38 -0.53 8.79
CA ARG A 349 18.76 0.86 8.49
C ARG A 349 19.39 0.92 7.10
N TRP A 350 18.76 1.64 6.19
CA TRP A 350 19.28 1.89 4.85
C TRP A 350 19.98 3.25 4.82
N THR A 351 21.11 3.35 4.12
CA THR A 351 21.73 4.64 3.84
C THR A 351 20.89 5.40 2.80
N ALA A 352 20.94 6.73 2.79
CA ALA A 352 20.20 7.54 1.80
C ALA A 352 20.52 7.11 0.35
N LYS A 353 21.78 6.81 0.07
CA LYS A 353 22.22 6.27 -1.23
C LYS A 353 21.58 4.92 -1.56
N ALA A 354 21.47 4.03 -0.57
CA ALA A 354 20.84 2.73 -0.77
C ALA A 354 19.32 2.83 -0.98
N VAL A 355 18.65 3.78 -0.32
CA VAL A 355 17.22 4.08 -0.56
C VAL A 355 17.01 4.60 -1.98
N VAL A 356 17.82 5.57 -2.42
CA VAL A 356 17.75 6.11 -3.78
C VAL A 356 18.03 5.03 -4.82
N ALA A 357 19.09 4.23 -4.63
CA ALA A 357 19.43 3.13 -5.54
C ALA A 357 18.33 2.07 -5.61
N ARG A 358 17.67 1.77 -4.48
CA ARG A 358 16.56 0.82 -4.43
C ARG A 358 15.28 1.34 -5.07
N ASN A 359 15.05 2.65 -4.99
CA ASN A 359 13.96 3.33 -5.68
C ASN A 359 14.30 3.63 -7.15
N TYR A 360 15.46 3.20 -7.64
CA TYR A 360 15.78 3.31 -9.05
C TYR A 360 14.92 2.34 -9.86
N PRO A 361 14.30 2.78 -10.96
CA PRO A 361 13.30 1.99 -11.65
C PRO A 361 13.87 0.75 -12.37
N PRO A 362 13.28 -0.44 -12.18
CA PRO A 362 13.54 -1.58 -13.05
C PRO A 362 12.66 -1.53 -14.31
N SER A 363 13.29 -1.34 -15.49
CA SER A 363 12.75 -1.56 -16.87
C SER A 363 11.58 -0.68 -17.41
N PRO A 364 11.51 -0.36 -18.73
CA PRO A 364 10.52 0.56 -19.32
C PRO A 364 9.17 -0.05 -19.78
N SER A 365 8.89 -1.34 -19.51
CA SER A 365 7.61 -1.95 -19.97
C SER A 365 6.40 -1.30 -19.29
N PHE A 366 5.32 -0.96 -20.01
CA PHE A 366 4.21 -0.08 -19.57
C PHE A 366 3.69 -0.21 -18.11
N MET A 367 3.53 -1.41 -17.55
CA MET A 367 3.19 -1.63 -16.12
C MET A 367 4.37 -1.34 -15.18
N PHE A 368 5.57 -1.76 -15.58
CA PHE A 368 6.81 -1.32 -14.95
C PHE A 368 7.05 0.16 -15.16
N PHE A 369 6.53 0.80 -16.23
CA PHE A 369 6.77 2.21 -16.53
C PHE A 369 6.04 3.13 -15.55
N THR A 370 4.74 2.94 -15.33
CA THR A 370 4.00 3.77 -14.36
C THR A 370 4.51 3.56 -12.93
N MET A 371 4.83 2.32 -12.55
CA MET A 371 5.49 2.04 -11.27
C MET A 371 6.93 2.56 -11.21
N ALA A 372 7.68 2.51 -12.31
CA ALA A 372 9.03 3.05 -12.42
C ALA A 372 9.02 4.56 -12.20
N VAL A 373 8.05 5.27 -12.79
CA VAL A 373 7.86 6.70 -12.55
C VAL A 373 7.53 6.95 -11.07
N ASN A 374 6.65 6.16 -10.46
CA ASN A 374 6.37 6.25 -9.02
C ASN A 374 7.62 6.01 -8.15
N PHE A 375 8.44 5.01 -8.47
CA PHE A 375 9.69 4.74 -7.76
C PHE A 375 10.72 5.86 -7.98
N ALA A 376 10.86 6.37 -9.20
CA ALA A 376 11.72 7.51 -9.51
C ALA A 376 11.27 8.76 -8.72
N LEU A 377 9.97 9.03 -8.66
CA LEU A 377 9.41 10.11 -7.83
C LEU A 377 9.72 9.88 -6.35
N LEU A 378 9.58 8.65 -5.83
CA LEU A 378 10.01 8.34 -4.46
C LEU A 378 11.50 8.53 -4.25
N ALA A 379 12.36 8.20 -5.22
CA ALA A 379 13.80 8.42 -5.15
C ALA A 379 14.10 9.93 -5.07
N VAL A 380 13.49 10.72 -5.95
CA VAL A 380 13.61 12.18 -5.96
C VAL A 380 13.13 12.77 -4.63
N PHE A 381 11.93 12.42 -4.17
CA PHE A 381 11.38 12.92 -2.91
C PHE A 381 12.18 12.45 -1.69
N SER A 382 12.82 11.29 -1.74
CA SER A 382 13.71 10.81 -0.68
C SER A 382 15.04 11.57 -0.64
N ALA A 383 15.44 12.20 -1.75
CA ALA A 383 16.64 13.02 -1.84
C ALA A 383 16.42 14.48 -1.39
N ILE A 384 15.16 14.92 -1.26
CA ILE A 384 14.83 16.30 -0.84
C ILE A 384 15.00 16.44 0.68
N PRO A 385 15.75 17.45 1.18
CA PRO A 385 15.85 17.73 2.60
C PRO A 385 14.48 18.05 3.23
N PRO A 386 14.17 17.59 4.46
CA PRO A 386 12.88 17.83 5.10
C PRO A 386 12.49 19.31 5.21
N ALA A 387 13.47 20.19 5.44
CA ALA A 387 13.26 21.64 5.51
C ALA A 387 12.77 22.25 4.19
N LEU A 388 13.20 21.69 3.05
CA LEU A 388 12.74 22.11 1.73
C LEU A 388 11.37 21.49 1.41
N ALA A 389 11.14 20.24 1.82
CA ALA A 389 9.86 19.56 1.63
C ALA A 389 8.70 20.26 2.35
N THR A 390 8.91 20.77 3.57
CA THR A 390 7.92 21.57 4.31
C THR A 390 7.67 22.95 3.68
N SER A 391 8.58 23.41 2.81
CA SER A 391 8.48 24.71 2.14
C SER A 391 7.70 24.66 0.83
N ILE A 392 7.29 23.48 0.34
CA ILE A 392 6.40 23.33 -0.82
C ILE A 392 4.94 23.38 -0.31
N PRO A 393 4.28 24.56 -0.32
CA PRO A 393 2.95 24.69 0.24
C PRO A 393 1.98 23.90 -0.65
N ARG A 394 0.90 23.35 -0.08
CA ARG A 394 -0.15 22.54 -0.74
C ARG A 394 0.19 21.07 -0.96
N LEU A 395 1.40 20.70 -1.39
CA LEU A 395 1.73 19.28 -1.62
C LEU A 395 1.68 18.46 -0.32
N MET A 396 2.31 18.99 0.74
CA MET A 396 2.26 18.39 2.08
C MET A 396 0.86 18.42 2.71
N ASN A 397 0.01 19.39 2.35
CA ASN A 397 -1.36 19.47 2.89
C ASN A 397 -2.23 18.31 2.38
N TYR A 398 -2.13 17.99 1.08
CA TYR A 398 -2.82 16.84 0.51
C TYR A 398 -2.21 15.51 0.98
N GLY A 399 -0.88 15.45 1.03
CA GLY A 399 -0.12 14.27 1.46
C GLY A 399 -0.35 13.87 2.93
N GLY A 400 -0.42 14.86 3.82
CA GLY A 400 -0.56 14.64 5.26
C GLY A 400 -1.98 14.29 5.74
N SER A 401 -2.99 14.32 4.86
CA SER A 401 -4.39 14.07 5.21
C SER A 401 -4.60 12.62 5.68
N ALA A 402 -5.44 12.36 6.69
CA ALA A 402 -5.61 10.99 7.23
C ALA A 402 -6.52 10.06 6.40
N LEU A 403 -7.07 10.56 5.28
CA LEU A 403 -8.31 10.01 4.71
C LEU A 403 -8.16 8.56 4.22
N PHE A 404 -6.97 8.16 3.76
CA PHE A 404 -6.68 6.78 3.35
C PHE A 404 -5.45 6.16 4.02
N PHE A 405 -4.47 6.95 4.47
CA PHE A 405 -3.21 6.47 5.03
C PHE A 405 -2.78 7.28 6.25
N TYR A 406 -2.17 6.59 7.21
CA TYR A 406 -1.45 7.10 8.38
C TYR A 406 -2.12 8.15 9.26
N VAL A 407 -2.50 7.71 10.46
CA VAL A 407 -2.34 8.51 11.69
C VAL A 407 -1.59 7.69 12.72
#